data_AF-A0A392Q802-F1
#
_entry.id   AF-A0A392Q802-F1
#
_cell.length_a   1.000
_cell.length_b   1.000
_cell.length_c   1.000
_cell.angle_alpha   90.00
_cell.angle_beta   90.00
_cell.angle_gamma   90.00
#
_symmetry.space_group_name_H-M   'P 1'
#
loop_
_entity.id
_entity.type
_entity.pdbx_description
1 polymer ?
#
loop_
_entity_poly.entity_id
_entity_poly.type
_entity_poly.pdbx_seq_one_letter_code
_entity_poly.pdbx_strand_id
1 'polypeptide(L)'
;MGRNKPPRIRPRHPPPAPHHPPPPPYVPTFDHFKLSLTWPPIYCKLPTIKCANPVPLHLTIHGLWPNNINTDLKDCDPRNEIKTNWFE
;
A
#
# COMPACT_ATOMS: atom_id res chain seq x y z
N MET A 1 -37.60 50.91 -35.07
CA MET A 1 -37.47 49.51 -35.50
C MET A 1 -36.07 49.32 -36.06
N GLY A 2 -35.15 48.44 -35.66
CA GLY A 2 -34.88 47.63 -34.47
C GLY A 2 -33.38 47.27 -34.57
N ARG A 3 -32.61 47.34 -33.48
CA ARG A 3 -31.15 47.05 -33.53
C ARG A 3 -30.93 45.54 -33.63
N ASN A 4 -30.42 45.05 -34.75
CA ASN A 4 -30.04 43.65 -34.90
C ASN A 4 -28.80 43.35 -34.04
N LYS A 5 -28.95 42.48 -33.02
CA LYS A 5 -27.81 41.98 -32.23
C LYS A 5 -26.98 41.01 -33.10
N PRO A 6 -25.64 41.05 -33.02
CA PRO A 6 -24.80 40.12 -33.78
C PRO A 6 -25.03 38.68 -33.30
N PRO A 7 -24.87 37.68 -34.19
CA PRO A 7 -25.09 36.29 -33.85
C PRO A 7 -24.09 35.85 -32.77
N ARG A 8 -24.62 35.27 -31.68
CA ARG A 8 -23.82 34.73 -30.59
C ARG A 8 -23.11 33.47 -31.09
N ILE A 9 -21.82 33.57 -31.43
CA ILE A 9 -20.99 32.40 -31.75
C ILE A 9 -20.89 31.57 -30.48
N ARG A 10 -21.56 30.42 -30.42
CA ARG A 10 -21.36 29.45 -29.34
C ARG A 10 -19.93 28.92 -29.44
N PRO A 11 -19.11 28.99 -28.38
CA PRO A 11 -17.88 28.23 -28.34
C PRO A 11 -18.23 26.76 -28.59
N ARG A 12 -17.58 26.13 -29.58
CA ARG A 12 -17.74 24.70 -29.80
C ARG A 12 -17.28 24.00 -28.52
N HIS A 13 -18.14 23.18 -27.93
CA HIS A 13 -17.74 22.33 -26.82
C HIS A 13 -16.54 21.48 -27.29
N PRO A 14 -15.47 21.37 -26.48
CA PRO A 14 -14.42 20.41 -26.77
C PRO A 14 -15.06 19.02 -26.89
N PRO A 15 -14.55 18.16 -27.79
CA PRO A 15 -15.04 16.79 -27.91
C PRO A 15 -15.02 16.12 -26.53
N PRO A 16 -16.00 15.25 -26.22
CA PRO A 16 -15.89 14.37 -25.07
C PRO A 16 -14.52 13.71 -25.08
N ALA A 17 -13.84 13.67 -23.94
CA ALA A 17 -12.58 12.96 -23.83
C ALA A 17 -12.78 11.52 -24.36
N PRO A 18 -11.83 10.98 -25.15
CA PRO A 18 -11.91 9.60 -25.60
C PRO A 18 -12.20 8.68 -24.41
N HIS A 19 -13.19 7.81 -24.55
CA HIS A 19 -13.45 6.78 -23.54
C HIS A 19 -12.25 5.83 -23.52
N HIS A 20 -11.31 6.08 -22.61
CA HIS A 20 -10.19 5.19 -22.36
C HIS A 20 -10.73 3.88 -21.77
N PRO A 21 -10.25 2.71 -22.25
CA PRO A 21 -10.61 1.45 -21.62
C PRO A 21 -10.20 1.46 -20.14
N PRO A 22 -10.93 0.76 -19.27
CA PRO A 22 -10.57 0.65 -17.87
C PRO A 22 -9.15 0.06 -17.74
N PRO A 23 -8.38 0.47 -16.71
CA PRO A 23 -7.07 -0.12 -16.47
C PRO A 23 -7.19 -1.63 -16.27
N PRO A 24 -6.19 -2.41 -16.68
CA PRO A 24 -6.19 -3.86 -16.46
C PRO A 24 -6.26 -4.18 -14.96
N PRO A 25 -6.89 -5.30 -14.58
CA PRO A 25 -6.97 -5.72 -13.20
C PRO A 25 -5.55 -5.95 -12.63
N TYR A 26 -5.34 -5.50 -11.40
CA TYR A 26 -4.09 -5.73 -10.69
C TYR A 26 -3.92 -7.21 -10.40
N VAL A 27 -2.79 -7.78 -10.81
CA VAL A 27 -2.39 -9.15 -10.49
C VAL A 27 -1.37 -9.08 -9.35
N PRO A 28 -1.70 -9.61 -8.15
CA PRO A 28 -0.74 -9.70 -7.06
C PRO A 28 0.47 -10.53 -7.48
N THR A 29 1.67 -10.09 -7.09
CA THR A 29 2.93 -10.82 -7.34
C THR A 29 3.26 -11.85 -6.25
N PHE A 30 2.29 -12.13 -5.35
CA PHE A 30 2.44 -13.06 -4.22
C PHE A 30 1.31 -14.09 -4.18
N ASP A 31 1.61 -15.29 -3.70
CA ASP A 31 0.66 -16.41 -3.63
C ASP A 31 -0.18 -16.40 -2.33
N HIS A 32 0.45 -16.05 -1.21
CA HIS A 32 -0.19 -16.09 0.11
C HIS A 32 0.44 -15.09 1.09
N PHE A 33 -0.19 -14.93 2.25
CA PHE A 33 0.39 -14.22 3.38
C PHE A 33 0.84 -15.19 4.47
N LYS A 34 2.01 -14.92 5.06
CA LYS A 34 2.46 -15.52 6.31
C LYS A 34 2.24 -14.51 7.43
N LEU A 35 1.37 -14.86 8.39
CA LEU A 35 1.28 -14.14 9.67
C LEU A 35 2.22 -14.80 10.66
N SER A 36 3.31 -14.12 11.00
CA SER A 36 4.27 -14.59 11.99
C SER A 36 3.99 -13.98 13.35
N LEU A 37 3.89 -14.83 14.35
CA LEU A 37 3.68 -14.44 15.74
C LEU A 37 4.93 -14.77 16.56
N THR A 38 5.36 -13.83 17.40
CA THR A 38 6.46 -14.04 18.36
C THR A 38 5.88 -14.39 19.72
N TRP A 39 6.53 -15.33 20.41
CA TRP A 39 6.35 -15.54 21.85
C TRP A 39 7.45 -14.78 22.62
N PRO A 40 7.15 -13.60 23.20
CA PRO A 40 8.16 -12.71 23.77
C PRO A 40 9.02 -13.35 24.88
N PRO A 41 8.48 -14.20 25.80
CA PRO A 41 9.29 -14.79 26.86
C PRO A 41 10.46 -15.68 26.40
N ILE A 42 10.38 -16.25 25.20
CA ILE A 42 11.50 -17.01 24.63
C ILE A 42 12.41 -16.09 23.81
N TYR A 43 11.82 -15.18 23.02
CA TYR A 43 12.58 -14.21 22.24
C TYR A 43 13.48 -13.34 23.13
N CYS A 44 12.99 -12.92 24.30
CA CYS A 44 13.72 -12.10 25.27
C CYS A 44 14.82 -12.84 26.05
N LYS A 45 14.95 -14.16 25.88
CA LYS A 45 16.09 -14.92 26.42
C LYS A 45 17.31 -14.92 25.50
N LEU A 46 17.15 -14.42 24.26
CA LEU A 46 18.28 -14.31 23.33
C LEU A 46 19.26 -13.23 23.83
N PRO A 47 20.58 -13.52 23.86
CA PRO A 47 21.56 -12.65 24.50
C PRO A 47 21.75 -11.29 23.80
N THR A 48 21.34 -11.18 22.54
CA THR A 48 21.48 -9.97 21.72
C THR A 48 20.26 -9.06 21.76
N ILE A 49 19.16 -9.49 22.39
CA ILE A 49 17.88 -8.79 22.37
C ILE A 49 17.65 -8.05 23.69
N LYS A 50 17.32 -6.75 23.60
CA LYS A 50 16.80 -5.98 24.72
C LYS A 50 15.28 -5.93 24.65
N CYS A 51 14.61 -6.35 25.70
CA CYS A 51 13.14 -6.37 25.77
C CYS A 51 12.58 -5.33 26.72
N ALA A 52 11.31 -4.97 26.48
CA ALA A 52 10.51 -4.20 27.42
C ALA A 52 10.25 -5.01 28.71
N ASN A 53 10.08 -4.29 29.83
CA ASN A 53 9.72 -4.87 31.12
C ASN A 53 8.42 -4.21 31.63
N PRO A 54 7.36 -4.99 31.96
CA PRO A 54 7.32 -6.45 31.94
C PRO A 54 7.24 -7.03 30.51
N VAL A 55 7.81 -8.21 30.32
CA VAL A 55 7.73 -8.95 29.04
C VAL A 55 6.27 -9.40 28.82
N PRO A 56 5.66 -9.15 27.65
CA PRO A 56 4.29 -9.59 27.39
C PRO A 56 4.15 -11.12 27.44
N LEU A 57 3.06 -11.59 28.05
CA LEU A 57 2.74 -13.03 28.19
C LEU A 57 1.67 -13.50 27.19
N HIS A 58 1.61 -12.87 26.03
CA HIS A 58 0.76 -13.26 24.90
C HIS A 58 1.59 -13.28 23.61
N LEU A 59 1.08 -13.93 22.56
CA LEU A 59 1.67 -13.85 21.22
C LEU A 59 1.56 -12.43 20.68
N THR A 60 2.66 -11.90 20.15
CA THR A 60 2.70 -10.59 19.49
C THR A 60 2.92 -10.75 18.00
N ILE A 61 2.42 -9.80 17.20
CA ILE A 61 2.65 -9.80 15.75
C ILE A 61 4.14 -9.52 15.51
N HIS A 62 4.81 -10.45 14.84
CA HIS A 62 6.19 -10.28 14.38
C HIS A 62 6.22 -9.65 12.99
N GLY A 63 5.33 -10.10 12.11
CA GLY A 63 5.23 -9.59 10.76
C GLY A 63 4.09 -10.23 9.98
N LEU A 64 3.64 -9.51 8.97
CA LEU A 64 2.76 -10.01 7.93
C LEU A 64 3.53 -9.94 6.61
N TRP A 65 3.78 -11.10 6.01
CA TRP A 65 4.69 -11.20 4.88
C TRP A 65 3.96 -11.75 3.65
N PRO A 66 3.84 -10.98 2.55
CA PRO A 66 3.52 -11.55 1.25
C PRO A 66 4.59 -12.57 0.86
N ASN A 67 4.18 -13.74 0.37
CA ASN A 67 5.12 -14.81 0.05
C ASN A 67 4.69 -15.64 -1.16
N ASN A 68 5.67 -16.24 -1.82
CA ASN A 68 5.42 -17.30 -2.80
C ASN A 68 5.71 -18.67 -2.19
N ILE A 69 5.22 -19.73 -2.82
CA ILE A 69 5.40 -21.11 -2.32
C ILE A 69 6.90 -21.47 -2.23
N ASN A 70 7.69 -21.04 -3.21
CA ASN A 70 9.10 -21.44 -3.35
C ASN A 70 10.11 -20.31 -3.11
N THR A 71 9.64 -19.08 -2.87
CA THR A 71 10.54 -17.91 -2.75
C THR A 71 9.95 -16.90 -1.79
N ASP A 72 10.78 -16.42 -0.87
CA ASP A 72 10.39 -15.33 0.01
C ASP A 72 10.53 -14.00 -0.73
N LEU A 73 9.45 -13.22 -0.71
CA LEU A 73 9.41 -11.90 -1.33
C LEU A 73 9.95 -10.85 -0.34
N LYS A 74 10.85 -10.00 -0.82
CA LYS A 74 11.47 -8.93 -0.03
C LYS A 74 11.66 -7.71 -0.92
N ASP A 75 11.54 -6.53 -0.33
CA ASP A 75 11.90 -5.23 -0.92
C ASP A 75 11.37 -5.03 -2.37
N CYS A 76 10.09 -5.37 -2.60
CA CYS A 76 9.51 -5.44 -3.94
C CYS A 76 9.35 -4.07 -4.64
N ASP A 77 9.36 -2.97 -3.89
CA ASP A 77 9.36 -1.62 -4.44
C ASP A 77 10.58 -0.85 -3.91
N PRO A 78 11.69 -0.79 -4.66
CA PRO A 78 12.93 -0.13 -4.23
C PRO A 78 12.80 1.39 -4.13
N ARG A 79 11.66 1.96 -4.55
CA ARG A 79 11.38 3.41 -4.49
C ARG A 79 10.47 3.77 -3.31
N ASN A 80 9.92 2.78 -2.61
CA ASN A 80 9.15 2.99 -1.41
C ASN A 80 10.07 2.89 -0.20
N GLU A 81 10.64 4.02 0.19
CA GLU A 81 11.25 4.14 1.50
C GLU A 81 10.14 4.20 2.54
N ILE A 82 10.16 3.28 3.51
CA ILE A 82 9.24 3.31 4.65
C ILE A 82 9.46 4.64 5.37
N LYS A 83 8.48 5.54 5.31
CA LYS A 83 8.46 6.74 6.16
C LYS A 83 8.35 6.26 7.60
N THR A 84 9.39 6.43 8.40
CA THR A 84 9.46 5.94 9.79
C THR A 84 8.62 6.77 10.77
N ASN A 85 7.89 7.76 10.28
CA ASN A 85 7.21 8.80 11.06
C ASN A 85 5.76 8.44 11.44
N TRP A 86 5.27 7.22 11.19
CA TRP A 86 3.86 6.87 11.45
C TRP A 86 3.52 6.59 12.93
N PHE A 87 4.46 6.84 13.86
CA PHE A 87 4.29 6.58 15.30
C PHE A 87 4.51 7.84 16.18
N GLU A 88 4.39 9.04 15.61
CA GLU A 88 4.32 10.29 16.38
C GLU A 88 2.86 10.68 16.70
#